data_AF-A0A354ITB7-F1
#
_entry.id   AF-A0A354ITB7-F1
#
_cell.length_a   1.000
_cell.length_b   1.000
_cell.length_c   1.000
_cell.angle_alpha   90.00
_cell.angle_beta   90.00
_cell.angle_gamma   90.00
#
_symmetry.space_group_name_H-M   'P 1'
#
loop_
_entity.id
_entity.type
_entity.pdbx_description
1 polymer ?
#
loop_
_entity_poly.entity_id
_entity_poly.type
_entity_poly.pdbx_seq_one_letter_code
_entity_poly.pdbx_strand_id
1 'polypeptide(L)'
;MDLLAIYGAAYDTGFQSRCKVAMWLAAQDIAAEPEDTPAHATRVEWAKRVLQDVVTIKPHVLAMQVLRNPQIAAAGTAAPDGDIQFQVNAAIDSIIAIG
;
A
#
# COMPACT_ATOMS: atom_id res chain seq x y z
N MET A 1 12.11 9.93 -13.94
CA MET A 1 11.37 10.88 -13.09
C MET A 1 12.34 11.43 -12.06
N ASP A 2 12.33 12.73 -11.78
CA ASP A 2 13.17 13.30 -10.72
C ASP A 2 12.56 13.08 -9.32
N LEU A 3 13.36 13.30 -8.27
CA LEU A 3 12.92 13.09 -6.88
C LEU A 3 11.80 14.04 -6.47
N LEU A 4 11.72 15.23 -7.07
CA LEU A 4 10.69 16.23 -6.77
C LEU A 4 9.32 15.75 -7.25
N ALA A 5 9.25 15.15 -8.43
CA ALA A 5 8.01 14.62 -8.99
C ALA A 5 7.53 13.37 -8.23
N ILE A 6 8.44 12.51 -7.75
CA ILE A 6 8.10 11.40 -6.82
C ILE A 6 7.51 11.96 -5.53
N TYR A 7 8.17 12.96 -4.94
CA TYR A 7 7.68 13.63 -3.74
C TYR A 7 6.30 14.26 -3.98
N GLY A 8 6.12 14.97 -5.09
CA GLY A 8 4.83 15.55 -5.48
C GLY A 8 3.72 14.52 -5.58
N ALA A 9 3.97 13.38 -6.25
CA ALA A 9 3.01 12.30 -6.36
C ALA A 9 2.66 11.67 -5.00
N ALA A 10 3.64 11.51 -4.11
CA ALA A 10 3.40 10.95 -2.77
C ALA A 10 2.55 11.86 -1.88
N TYR A 11 2.56 13.16 -2.13
CA TYR A 11 1.77 14.17 -1.40
C TYR A 11 0.45 14.51 -2.08
N ASP A 12 0.19 13.98 -3.28
CA ASP A 12 -1.09 14.11 -3.94
C ASP A 12 -2.18 13.34 -3.18
N THR A 13 -3.23 14.04 -2.78
CA THR A 13 -4.30 13.44 -1.96
C THR A 13 -5.09 12.39 -2.73
N GLY A 14 -5.25 12.54 -4.05
CA GLY A 14 -5.94 11.57 -4.89
C GLY A 14 -5.17 10.25 -4.97
N PHE A 15 -3.86 10.34 -5.22
CA PHE A 15 -2.97 9.18 -5.22
C PHE A 15 -2.92 8.50 -3.84
N GLN A 16 -2.82 9.27 -2.76
CA GLN A 16 -2.88 8.73 -1.39
C GLN A 16 -4.16 7.96 -1.11
N SER A 17 -5.32 8.50 -1.50
CA SER A 17 -6.60 7.81 -1.33
C SER A 17 -6.64 6.50 -2.11
N ARG A 18 -6.13 6.48 -3.34
CA ARG A 18 -6.06 5.26 -4.18
C ARG A 18 -5.15 4.20 -3.54
N CYS A 19 -3.99 4.60 -3.02
CA CYS A 19 -3.12 3.69 -2.27
C CYS A 19 -3.79 3.16 -1.00
N LYS A 20 -4.52 4.00 -0.24
CA LYS A 20 -5.26 3.57 0.96
C LYS A 20 -6.33 2.54 0.61
N VAL A 21 -7.07 2.75 -0.47
CA VAL A 21 -8.07 1.76 -0.96
C VAL A 21 -7.38 0.45 -1.34
N ALA A 22 -6.25 0.50 -2.05
CA ALA A 22 -5.52 -0.72 -2.40
C ALA A 22 -5.00 -1.48 -1.17
N MET A 23 -4.55 -0.77 -0.13
CA MET A 23 -4.17 -1.35 1.17
C MET A 23 -5.36 -2.00 1.88
N TRP A 24 -6.54 -1.37 1.82
CA TRP A 24 -7.77 -1.93 2.37
C TRP A 24 -8.19 -3.22 1.65
N LEU A 25 -8.10 -3.25 0.32
CA LEU A 25 -8.35 -4.47 -0.45
C LEU A 25 -7.38 -5.59 -0.08
N ALA A 26 -6.08 -5.29 0.02
CA ALA A 26 -5.08 -6.25 0.47
C ALA A 26 -5.36 -6.79 1.88
N ALA A 27 -5.86 -5.96 2.79
CA ALA A 27 -6.27 -6.39 4.13
C ALA A 27 -7.48 -7.35 4.11
N GLN A 28 -8.44 -7.15 3.20
CA GLN A 28 -9.56 -8.09 3.04
C GLN A 28 -9.07 -9.45 2.53
N ASP A 29 -8.15 -9.45 1.55
CA ASP A 29 -7.54 -10.67 1.03
C ASP A 29 -6.76 -11.40 2.14
N ILE A 30 -5.99 -10.65 2.93
CA ILE A 30 -5.23 -11.18 4.09
C ILE A 30 -6.15 -11.81 5.14
N ALA A 31 -7.28 -11.17 5.43
CA ALA A 31 -8.24 -11.70 6.40
C ALA A 31 -8.84 -13.07 5.98
N ALA A 32 -8.76 -13.42 4.70
CA ALA A 32 -9.23 -14.68 4.14
C ALA A 32 -8.10 -15.69 3.84
N GLU A 33 -6.85 -15.40 4.21
CA GLU A 33 -5.69 -16.28 4.00
C GLU A 33 -5.79 -17.60 4.77
N PRO A 34 -5.29 -18.71 4.21
CA PRO A 34 -5.22 -19.98 4.94
C PRO A 34 -4.16 -19.91 6.06
N GLU A 35 -4.42 -20.64 7.15
CA GLU A 35 -3.61 -20.62 8.38
C GLU A 35 -2.15 -21.09 8.20
N ASP A 36 -1.86 -21.82 7.12
CA ASP A 36 -0.52 -22.28 6.76
C ASP A 36 0.33 -21.22 6.04
N THR A 37 -0.25 -20.04 5.76
CA THR A 37 0.48 -18.92 5.17
C THR A 37 1.62 -18.46 6.10
N PRO A 38 2.84 -18.22 5.57
CA PRO A 38 3.93 -17.69 6.37
C PRO A 38 3.54 -16.39 7.08
N ALA A 39 3.86 -16.29 8.38
CA ALA A 39 3.52 -15.15 9.23
C ALA A 39 2.02 -14.80 9.30
N HIS A 40 1.12 -15.75 9.04
CA HIS A 40 -0.35 -15.59 9.05
C HIS A 40 -0.86 -14.76 10.23
N ALA A 41 -0.49 -15.12 11.47
CA ALA A 41 -0.96 -14.42 12.67
C ALA A 41 -0.64 -12.91 12.65
N THR A 42 0.57 -12.54 12.23
CA THR A 42 1.00 -11.14 12.11
C THR A 42 0.23 -10.41 11.01
N ARG A 43 0.04 -11.07 9.85
CA ARG A 43 -0.65 -10.49 8.70
C ARG A 43 -2.13 -10.24 9.02
N VAL A 44 -2.80 -11.23 9.61
CA VAL A 44 -4.21 -11.12 10.02
C VAL A 44 -4.41 -10.03 11.08
N GLU A 45 -3.50 -9.90 12.04
CA GLU A 45 -3.55 -8.80 13.02
C GLU A 45 -3.41 -7.43 12.33
N TRP A 46 -2.47 -7.29 11.39
CA TRP A 46 -2.34 -6.07 10.61
C TRP A 46 -3.61 -5.77 9.79
N ALA A 47 -4.19 -6.78 9.13
CA ALA A 47 -5.41 -6.61 8.34
C ALA A 47 -6.57 -6.14 9.20
N LYS A 48 -6.76 -6.70 10.41
CA LYS A 48 -7.78 -6.22 11.36
C LYS A 48 -7.61 -4.74 11.66
N ARG A 49 -6.37 -4.27 11.88
CA ARG A 49 -6.09 -2.86 12.16
C ARG A 49 -6.40 -1.95 10.97
N VAL A 50 -6.08 -2.38 9.76
CA VAL A 50 -6.44 -1.65 8.53
C VAL A 50 -7.96 -1.56 8.39
N LEU A 51 -8.67 -2.68 8.55
CA LEU A 51 -10.13 -2.75 8.41
C LEU A 51 -10.90 -2.01 9.52
N GLN A 52 -10.24 -1.73 10.65
CA GLN A 52 -10.77 -0.91 11.74
C GLN A 52 -10.32 0.56 11.64
N ASP A 53 -9.55 0.92 10.62
CA ASP A 53 -8.94 2.25 10.43
C ASP A 53 -8.09 2.72 11.63
N VAL A 54 -7.42 1.78 12.32
CA VAL A 54 -6.52 2.06 13.47
C VAL A 54 -5.04 1.89 13.13
N VAL A 55 -4.70 1.72 11.84
CA VAL A 55 -3.32 1.61 11.36
C VAL A 55 -2.58 2.94 11.49
N THR A 56 -1.28 2.88 11.84
CA THR A 56 -0.48 4.09 12.14
C THR A 56 0.24 4.68 10.93
N ILE A 57 0.16 4.02 9.77
CA ILE A 57 0.86 4.43 8.55
C ILE A 57 0.31 5.76 8.02
N LYS A 58 1.20 6.74 7.84
CA LYS A 58 0.82 8.02 7.22
C LYS A 58 0.54 7.82 5.73
N PRO A 59 -0.48 8.46 5.14
CA PRO A 59 -0.85 8.24 3.73
C PRO A 59 0.30 8.47 2.73
N HIS A 60 1.11 9.52 2.92
CA HIS A 60 2.27 9.78 2.05
C HIS A 60 3.36 8.72 2.20
N VAL A 61 3.49 8.06 3.36
CA VAL A 61 4.46 6.98 3.57
C VAL A 61 4.01 5.74 2.81
N LEU A 62 2.71 5.42 2.84
CA LEU A 62 2.14 4.36 2.01
C LEU A 62 2.34 4.66 0.52
N ALA A 63 2.03 5.89 0.09
CA ALA A 63 2.25 6.32 -1.29
C ALA A 63 3.73 6.18 -1.71
N MET A 64 4.68 6.49 -0.84
CA MET A 64 6.10 6.28 -1.08
C MET A 64 6.45 4.79 -1.25
N GLN A 65 5.83 3.87 -0.51
CA GLN A 65 6.04 2.43 -0.73
C GLN A 65 5.56 1.98 -2.11
N VAL A 66 4.45 2.54 -2.59
CA VAL A 66 3.92 2.25 -3.93
C VAL A 66 4.83 2.85 -5.01
N LEU A 67 5.33 4.07 -4.83
CA LEU A 67 6.23 4.74 -5.77
C LEU A 67 7.65 4.14 -5.82
N ARG A 68 7.98 3.13 -5.01
CA ARG A 68 9.21 2.34 -5.18
C ARG A 68 9.18 1.52 -6.47
N ASN A 69 8.00 1.26 -7.03
CA ASN A 69 7.87 0.67 -8.36
C ASN A 69 8.24 1.70 -9.44
N PRO A 70 9.23 1.45 -10.30
CA PRO A 70 9.69 2.43 -11.28
C PRO A 70 8.64 2.75 -12.37
N GLN A 71 7.72 1.81 -12.67
CA GLN A 71 6.65 2.05 -13.65
C GLN A 71 5.60 3.00 -13.08
N ILE A 72 5.18 2.76 -11.83
CA ILE A 72 4.25 3.66 -11.12
C ILE A 72 4.92 5.01 -10.89
N ALA A 73 6.19 5.04 -10.47
CA ALA A 73 6.93 6.29 -10.34
C ALA A 73 6.91 7.06 -11.66
N ALA A 74 7.26 6.43 -12.78
CA ALA A 74 7.24 7.10 -14.08
C ALA A 74 5.86 7.68 -14.46
N ALA A 75 4.77 7.02 -14.07
CA ALA A 75 3.40 7.49 -14.31
C ALA A 75 2.88 8.50 -13.26
N GLY A 76 3.44 8.50 -12.04
CA GLY A 76 3.02 9.34 -10.93
C GLY A 76 1.55 9.15 -10.57
N THR A 77 0.82 10.27 -10.43
CA THR A 77 -0.62 10.26 -10.09
C THR A 77 -1.50 9.67 -11.20
N ALA A 78 -0.97 9.51 -12.42
CA ALA A 78 -1.65 8.87 -13.54
C ALA A 78 -1.44 7.35 -13.61
N ALA A 79 -0.70 6.75 -12.67
CA ALA A 79 -0.52 5.30 -12.59
C ALA A 79 -1.90 4.60 -12.54
N PRO A 80 -2.13 3.51 -13.30
CA PRO A 80 -3.38 2.73 -13.23
C PRO A 80 -3.63 2.12 -11.85
N ASP A 81 -4.90 1.98 -11.45
CA ASP A 81 -5.26 1.35 -10.16
C ASP A 81 -4.79 -0.10 -10.06
N GLY A 82 -4.80 -0.84 -11.18
CA GLY A 82 -4.30 -2.22 -11.24
C GLY A 82 -2.82 -2.32 -10.88
N ASP A 83 -2.00 -1.37 -11.34
CA ASP A 83 -0.57 -1.34 -11.02
C ASP A 83 -0.35 -0.97 -9.55
N ILE A 84 -1.13 -0.02 -9.03
CA ILE A 84 -1.11 0.36 -7.61
C ILE A 84 -1.47 -0.84 -6.73
N GLN A 85 -2.55 -1.56 -7.04
CA GLN A 85 -2.95 -2.75 -6.29
C GLN A 85 -1.87 -3.84 -6.34
N PHE A 86 -1.35 -4.12 -7.53
CA PHE A 86 -0.28 -5.10 -7.72
C PHE A 86 0.93 -4.76 -6.84
N GLN A 87 1.33 -3.48 -6.83
CA GLN A 87 2.46 -3.04 -6.03
C GLN A 87 2.20 -3.10 -4.52
N VAL A 88 0.99 -2.76 -4.06
CA VAL A 88 0.63 -2.90 -2.64
C VAL A 88 0.73 -4.36 -2.20
N ASN A 89 0.19 -5.28 -3.02
CA ASN A 89 0.26 -6.71 -2.74
C ASN A 89 1.71 -7.21 -2.73
N ALA A 90 2.54 -6.76 -3.67
CA ALA A 90 3.96 -7.13 -3.74
C ALA A 90 4.80 -6.53 -2.60
N ALA A 91 4.43 -5.36 -2.09
CA ALA A 91 5.14 -4.66 -1.01
C ALA A 91 4.55 -4.92 0.38
N ILE A 92 3.63 -5.87 0.52
CA ILE A 92 2.79 -6.04 1.71
C ILE A 92 3.61 -6.23 2.99
N ASP A 93 4.66 -7.03 2.96
CA ASP A 93 5.52 -7.28 4.12
C ASP A 93 6.27 -6.00 4.55
N SER A 94 6.68 -5.17 3.58
CA SER A 94 7.28 -3.86 3.88
C SER A 94 6.26 -2.89 4.47
N ILE A 95 5.01 -2.94 4.03
CA ILE A 95 3.92 -2.09 4.54
C ILE A 95 3.55 -2.50 5.98
N ILE A 96 3.46 -3.80 6.25
CA ILE A 96 3.23 -4.35 7.60
C ILE A 96 4.36 -3.94 8.54
N ALA A 97 5.61 -3.94 8.09
CA ALA A 97 6.76 -3.60 8.92
C ALA A 97 6.81 -2.12 9.37
N ILE A 98 6.06 -1.23 8.71
CA ILE A 98 6.12 0.23 8.96
C ILE A 98 4.81 0.83 9.48
N GLY A 99 3.78 0.02 9.72
CA GLY A 99 2.44 0.48 10.12
C GLY A 99 1.76 -0.39 11.15
#